data_AF-A0A926DWM3-F1
#
_entry.id   AF-A0A926DWM3-F1
#
_cell.length_a   1.000
_cell.length_b   1.000
_cell.length_c   1.000
_cell.angle_alpha   90.00
_cell.angle_beta   90.00
_cell.angle_gamma   90.00
#
_symmetry.space_group_name_H-M   'P 1'
#
loop_
_entity.id
_entity.type
_entity.pdbx_description
1 polymer ?
#
loop_
_entity_poly.entity_id
_entity_poly.type
_entity_poly.pdbx_seq_one_letter_code
_entity_poly.pdbx_strand_id
1 'polypeptide(L)'
;MRDYSMDLAKVAAAIVVDVMGSDLTATTHYSSDGNNIIMEFNGYPLYGQRQKGKVFVQFPRSTFYVRKGNVYFTPLQQSQCRYYQDQMGNQFVHPHIYNDGHPCWDGSSRERPTDFIANIIETLSLLNVTKDSVTVGLCASGIMGVKLEALENAQRQQKRVLESLKCKPIIKERRKLENYVSKRWCNKITILTQAA
;
A
#
# COMPACT_ATOMS: atom_id res chain seq x y z
N MET A 1 26.32 -10.94 -5.95
CA MET A 1 24.96 -11.52 -5.94
C MET A 1 24.01 -10.44 -6.44
N ARG A 2 23.16 -10.71 -7.43
CA ARG A 2 22.22 -9.72 -7.97
C ARG A 2 21.25 -9.28 -6.86
N ASP A 3 21.03 -7.97 -6.74
CA ASP A 3 20.00 -7.43 -5.85
C ASP A 3 18.62 -7.64 -6.50
N TYR A 4 17.80 -8.51 -5.92
CA TYR A 4 16.44 -8.79 -6.36
C TYR A 4 15.38 -7.91 -5.67
N SER A 5 15.76 -7.07 -4.71
CA SER A 5 14.81 -6.24 -3.95
C SER A 5 13.94 -5.39 -4.87
N MET A 6 14.54 -4.79 -5.91
CA MET A 6 13.81 -3.99 -6.89
C MET A 6 12.86 -4.83 -7.76
N ASP A 7 13.31 -5.99 -8.23
CA ASP A 7 12.49 -6.88 -9.07
C ASP A 7 11.28 -7.42 -8.28
N LEU A 8 11.49 -7.80 -7.01
CA LEU A 8 10.44 -8.22 -6.10
C LEU A 8 9.47 -7.08 -5.75
N ALA A 9 9.98 -5.86 -5.56
CA ALA A 9 9.14 -4.69 -5.34
C ALA A 9 8.28 -4.35 -6.57
N LYS A 10 8.82 -4.47 -7.78
CA LYS A 10 8.04 -4.32 -9.03
C LYS A 10 6.93 -5.37 -9.13
N VAL A 11 7.20 -6.62 -8.71
CA VAL A 11 6.16 -7.67 -8.62
C VAL A 11 5.05 -7.26 -7.65
N ALA A 12 5.40 -6.77 -6.45
CA ALA A 12 4.44 -6.29 -5.47
C ALA A 12 3.61 -5.11 -6.02
N ALA A 13 4.25 -4.10 -6.62
CA ALA A 13 3.56 -2.95 -7.21
C ALA A 13 2.60 -3.36 -8.34
N ALA A 14 3.00 -4.33 -9.17
CA ALA A 14 2.14 -4.87 -10.23
C ALA A 14 0.90 -5.59 -9.67
N ILE A 15 1.01 -6.25 -8.53
CA ILE A 15 -0.16 -6.87 -7.85
C ILE A 15 -1.09 -5.79 -7.31
N VAL A 16 -0.55 -4.70 -6.74
CA VAL A 16 -1.35 -3.55 -6.30
C VAL A 16 -2.14 -2.98 -7.48
N VAL A 17 -1.49 -2.72 -8.62
CA VAL A 17 -2.16 -2.25 -9.85
C VAL A 17 -3.21 -3.24 -10.34
N ASP A 18 -2.93 -4.54 -10.36
CA ASP A 18 -3.89 -5.57 -10.78
C ASP A 18 -5.17 -5.58 -9.93
N VAL A 19 -5.11 -5.18 -8.65
CA VAL A 19 -6.28 -5.12 -7.77
C VAL A 19 -6.96 -3.75 -7.79
N MET A 20 -6.17 -2.67 -7.73
CA MET A 20 -6.67 -1.29 -7.73
C MET A 20 -7.28 -0.89 -9.07
N GLY A 21 -6.83 -1.47 -10.17
CA GLY A 21 -7.42 -1.32 -11.50
C GLY A 21 -6.49 -0.67 -12.53
N SER A 22 -6.84 -0.81 -13.80
CA SER A 22 -5.98 -0.53 -14.96
C SER A 22 -5.68 0.95 -15.20
N ASP A 23 -6.48 1.84 -14.60
CA ASP A 23 -6.27 3.29 -14.68
C ASP A 23 -5.10 3.77 -13.81
N LEU A 24 -4.55 2.87 -12.98
CA LEU A 24 -3.39 3.11 -12.15
C LEU A 24 -2.15 2.47 -12.79
N THR A 25 -1.08 3.24 -12.99
CA THR A 25 0.21 2.72 -13.46
C THR A 25 1.23 2.78 -12.34
N ALA A 26 2.17 1.83 -12.29
CA ALA A 26 3.21 1.80 -11.27
C ALA A 26 4.62 1.91 -11.86
N THR A 27 5.45 2.73 -11.21
CA THR A 27 6.90 2.77 -11.40
C THR A 27 7.58 2.55 -10.06
N THR A 28 8.70 1.83 -10.04
CA THR A 28 9.43 1.53 -8.80
C THR A 28 10.88 1.95 -8.95
N HIS A 29 11.39 2.67 -7.97
CA HIS A 29 12.75 3.22 -7.97
C HIS A 29 13.30 3.26 -6.54
N TYR A 30 14.62 3.42 -6.41
CA TYR A 30 15.25 3.62 -5.11
C TYR A 30 15.15 5.08 -4.69
N SER A 31 15.12 5.33 -3.39
CA SER A 31 15.39 6.67 -2.85
C SER A 31 16.81 7.12 -3.23
N SER A 32 17.06 8.43 -3.18
CA SER A 32 18.36 9.03 -3.54
C SER A 32 19.53 8.47 -2.73
N ASP A 33 19.29 8.08 -1.48
CA ASP A 33 20.27 7.45 -0.59
C ASP A 33 20.39 5.93 -0.77
N GLY A 34 19.56 5.32 -1.63
CA GLY A 34 19.55 3.88 -1.92
C GLY A 34 19.04 2.99 -0.77
N ASN A 35 18.58 3.58 0.34
CA ASN A 35 18.15 2.83 1.53
C ASN A 35 16.70 2.37 1.46
N ASN A 36 15.87 3.03 0.65
CA ASN A 36 14.46 2.74 0.51
C ASN A 36 14.09 2.41 -0.94
N ILE A 37 13.01 1.66 -1.08
CA ILE A 37 12.31 1.47 -2.34
C ILE A 37 11.05 2.34 -2.29
N ILE A 38 10.77 3.00 -3.40
CA ILE A 38 9.59 3.83 -3.61
C ILE A 38 8.77 3.20 -4.73
N MET A 39 7.54 2.82 -4.41
CA MET A 39 6.50 2.52 -5.40
C MET A 39 5.71 3.79 -5.67
N GLU A 40 5.80 4.31 -6.89
CA GLU A 40 5.02 5.43 -7.37
C GLU A 40 3.85 4.90 -8.20
N PHE A 41 2.63 5.29 -7.80
CA PHE A 41 1.39 4.96 -8.51
C PHE A 41 0.80 6.23 -9.09
N ASN A 42 0.71 6.30 -10.42
CA ASN A 42 0.14 7.44 -11.15
C ASN A 42 -1.28 7.13 -11.61
N GLY A 43 -2.15 8.14 -11.62
CA GLY A 43 -3.58 8.01 -11.97
C GLY A 43 -4.51 7.91 -10.77
N TYR A 44 -4.02 8.16 -9.55
CA TYR A 44 -4.80 8.06 -8.32
C TYR A 44 -5.69 9.30 -8.11
N PRO A 45 -6.99 9.17 -7.77
CA PRO A 45 -7.85 10.32 -7.51
C PRO A 45 -7.52 10.96 -6.15
N LEU A 46 -6.86 12.12 -6.15
CA LEU A 46 -6.41 12.78 -4.92
C LEU A 46 -7.56 13.42 -4.13
N TYR A 47 -7.54 13.29 -2.81
CA TYR A 47 -8.55 13.89 -1.92
C TYR A 47 -8.61 15.41 -2.10
N GLY A 48 -9.84 15.96 -2.15
CA GLY A 48 -10.08 17.41 -2.32
C GLY A 48 -9.73 17.98 -3.71
N GLN A 49 -9.12 17.19 -4.60
CA GLN A 49 -8.73 17.62 -5.93
C GLN A 49 -9.62 16.98 -7.00
N ARG A 50 -9.93 17.70 -8.09
CA ARG A 50 -10.69 17.13 -9.21
C ARG A 50 -9.84 16.19 -10.07
N GLN A 51 -8.56 16.50 -10.22
CA GLN A 51 -7.64 15.76 -11.09
C GLN A 51 -7.09 14.51 -10.39
N LYS A 52 -6.66 13.54 -11.20
CA LYS A 52 -5.84 12.40 -10.76
C LYS A 52 -4.40 12.86 -10.60
N GLY A 53 -3.66 12.24 -9.69
CA GLY A 53 -2.25 12.53 -9.44
C GLY A 53 -1.49 11.28 -9.03
N LYS A 54 -0.39 11.50 -8.31
CA LYS A 54 0.53 10.44 -7.87
C LYS A 54 0.35 10.13 -6.39
N VAL A 55 0.51 8.87 -6.03
CA VAL A 55 0.68 8.43 -4.64
C VAL A 55 1.91 7.55 -4.56
N PHE A 56 2.59 7.60 -3.42
CA PHE A 56 3.88 6.94 -3.24
C PHE A 56 3.83 6.07 -2.00
N VAL A 57 4.46 4.91 -2.07
CA VAL A 57 4.70 4.02 -0.92
C VAL A 57 6.19 3.80 -0.80
N GLN A 58 6.79 4.28 0.28
CA GLN A 58 8.20 4.14 0.59
C GLN A 58 8.40 3.15 1.73
N PHE A 59 9.31 2.20 1.55
CA PHE A 59 9.66 1.21 2.57
C PHE A 59 11.15 0.82 2.45
N PRO A 60 11.75 0.20 3.48
CA PRO A 60 13.15 -0.19 3.48
C PRO A 60 13.51 -1.11 2.30
N ARG A 61 14.68 -0.90 1.69
CA ARG A 61 15.18 -1.77 0.63
C ARG A 61 15.31 -3.23 1.06
N SER A 62 15.61 -3.47 2.34
CA SER A 62 15.76 -4.79 2.94
C SER A 62 14.45 -5.57 3.11
N THR A 63 13.28 -4.99 2.78
CA THR A 63 11.98 -5.65 2.93
C THR A 63 11.88 -6.94 2.12
N PHE A 64 12.35 -6.92 0.87
CA PHE A 64 12.36 -8.10 0.00
C PHE A 64 13.80 -8.45 -0.35
N TYR A 65 14.20 -9.70 -0.20
CA TYR A 65 15.54 -10.12 -0.58
C TYR A 65 15.58 -11.60 -0.96
N VAL A 66 16.62 -12.00 -1.70
CA VAL A 66 16.88 -13.40 -2.04
C VAL A 66 18.11 -13.86 -1.29
N ARG A 67 18.03 -15.02 -0.64
CA ARG A 67 19.17 -15.67 0.01
C ARG A 67 19.14 -17.16 -0.31
N LYS A 68 20.24 -17.72 -0.79
CA LYS A 68 20.33 -19.15 -1.17
C LYS A 68 19.19 -19.60 -2.10
N GLY A 69 18.82 -18.76 -3.08
CA GLY A 69 17.76 -19.05 -4.05
C GLY A 69 16.31 -18.89 -3.54
N ASN A 70 16.10 -18.59 -2.25
CA ASN A 70 14.77 -18.39 -1.68
C ASN A 70 14.46 -16.90 -1.49
N VAL A 71 13.21 -16.53 -1.72
CA VAL A 71 12.69 -15.18 -1.47
C VAL A 71 12.32 -15.06 0.00
N TYR A 72 12.81 -14.02 0.66
CA TYR A 72 12.53 -13.69 2.05
C TYR A 72 11.86 -12.32 2.17
N PHE A 73 11.19 -12.16 3.30
CA PHE A 73 10.53 -10.94 3.70
C PHE A 73 11.05 -10.52 5.07
N THR A 74 11.42 -9.26 5.21
CA THR A 74 11.72 -8.66 6.51
C THR A 74 10.43 -8.06 7.05
N PRO A 75 9.95 -8.48 8.24
CA PRO A 75 8.76 -7.91 8.82
C PRO A 75 8.83 -6.38 8.92
N LEU A 76 7.71 -5.73 8.63
CA LEU A 76 7.63 -4.27 8.59
C LEU A 76 6.67 -3.72 9.63
N GLN A 77 7.14 -2.74 10.39
CA GLN A 77 6.30 -1.90 11.23
C GLN A 77 5.69 -0.77 10.40
N GLN A 78 4.58 -0.21 10.91
CA GLN A 78 3.86 0.87 10.23
C GLN A 78 4.75 2.10 10.00
N SER A 79 5.52 2.54 11.01
CA SER A 79 6.46 3.68 10.90
C SER A 79 7.57 3.51 9.86
N GLN A 80 7.86 2.27 9.47
CA GLN A 80 8.84 1.98 8.42
C GLN A 80 8.23 2.11 7.02
N CYS A 81 6.90 2.13 6.89
CA CYS A 81 6.20 2.29 5.62
C CYS A 81 5.53 3.67 5.54
N ARG A 82 6.04 4.53 4.66
CA ARG A 82 5.54 5.90 4.51
C ARG A 82 4.72 6.01 3.24
N TYR A 83 3.59 6.72 3.34
CA TYR A 83 2.74 7.01 2.20
C TYR A 83 2.75 8.51 1.92
N TYR A 84 2.87 8.86 0.64
CA TYR A 84 2.85 10.25 0.20
C TYR A 84 1.85 10.42 -0.95
N GLN A 85 1.48 11.67 -1.22
CA GLN A 85 0.66 12.02 -2.37
C GLN A 85 1.13 13.30 -3.06
N ASP A 86 0.84 13.40 -4.35
CA ASP A 86 1.25 14.48 -5.25
C ASP A 86 2.78 14.54 -5.45
N GLN A 87 3.53 14.71 -4.37
CA GLN A 87 4.99 14.68 -4.33
C GLN A 87 5.51 13.96 -3.09
N MET A 88 6.73 13.44 -3.16
CA MET A 88 7.43 12.83 -2.02
C MET A 88 7.53 13.82 -0.86
N GLY A 89 7.30 13.34 0.37
CA GLY A 89 7.31 14.17 1.58
C GLY A 89 5.96 14.81 1.92
N ASN A 90 5.04 14.94 0.96
CA ASN A 90 3.67 15.37 1.25
C ASN A 90 2.84 14.17 1.69
N GLN A 91 2.38 14.17 2.94
CA GLN A 91 1.67 13.05 3.54
C GLN A 91 0.43 12.66 2.71
N PHE A 92 0.31 11.37 2.38
CA PHE A 92 -0.92 10.81 1.85
C PHE A 92 -2.10 11.12 2.77
N VAL A 93 -3.16 11.66 2.19
CA VAL A 93 -4.35 12.06 2.93
C VAL A 93 -5.09 10.81 3.36
N HIS A 94 -4.88 10.41 4.61
CA HIS A 94 -5.49 9.23 5.20
C HIS A 94 -5.57 9.39 6.72
N PRO A 95 -6.68 9.03 7.39
CA PRO A 95 -6.95 9.50 8.75
C PRO A 95 -5.93 9.12 9.82
N HIS A 96 -5.19 8.01 9.64
CA HIS A 96 -4.48 7.38 10.75
C HIS A 96 -3.21 6.56 10.42
N ILE A 97 -2.68 6.63 9.20
CA ILE A 97 -1.52 5.80 8.80
C ILE A 97 -0.18 6.27 9.38
N TYR A 98 -0.15 7.32 10.19
CA TYR A 98 1.08 7.93 10.72
C TYR A 98 1.38 7.63 12.20
N ASN A 99 0.54 6.83 12.86
CA ASN A 99 0.73 6.45 14.26
C ASN A 99 1.01 4.95 14.37
N ASP A 100 2.15 4.58 14.95
CA ASP A 100 2.43 3.19 15.30
C ASP A 100 1.41 2.65 16.31
N GLY A 101 1.09 1.35 16.22
CA GLY A 101 0.08 0.71 17.07
C GLY A 101 -1.37 0.95 16.62
N HIS A 102 -1.59 1.52 15.43
CA HIS A 102 -2.93 1.80 14.94
C HIS A 102 -3.65 0.51 14.45
N PRO A 103 -4.95 0.32 14.71
CA PRO A 103 -5.69 -0.89 14.33
C PRO A 103 -5.69 -1.23 12.83
N CYS A 104 -5.43 -0.25 11.97
CA CYS A 104 -5.29 -0.48 10.53
C CYS A 104 -4.08 -1.34 10.15
N TRP A 105 -3.09 -1.41 11.04
CA TRP A 105 -1.94 -2.30 10.94
C TRP A 105 -2.03 -3.47 11.93
N ASP A 106 -3.21 -3.72 12.52
CA ASP A 106 -3.47 -4.77 13.52
C ASP A 106 -2.53 -4.70 14.74
N GLY A 107 -2.13 -3.46 15.12
CA GLY A 107 -1.26 -3.22 16.28
C GLY A 107 0.13 -3.85 16.22
N SER A 108 0.56 -4.38 15.07
CA SER A 108 1.74 -5.26 14.95
C SER A 108 2.49 -5.08 13.61
N SER A 109 3.63 -5.77 13.49
CA SER A 109 4.41 -5.86 12.24
C SER A 109 3.69 -6.72 11.20
N ARG A 110 3.83 -6.38 9.92
CA ARG A 110 3.45 -7.27 8.83
C ARG A 110 4.51 -8.34 8.70
N GLU A 111 4.13 -9.59 8.86
CA GLU A 111 5.06 -10.73 8.89
C GLU A 111 5.27 -11.37 7.50
N ARG A 112 4.36 -11.12 6.55
CA ARG A 112 4.40 -11.76 5.22
C ARG A 112 4.27 -10.74 4.08
N PRO A 113 4.84 -11.02 2.89
CA PRO A 113 4.64 -10.21 1.69
C PRO A 113 3.16 -9.97 1.37
N THR A 114 2.33 -11.01 1.52
CA THR A 114 0.89 -10.95 1.28
C THR A 114 0.21 -9.92 2.17
N ASP A 115 0.55 -9.90 3.45
CA ASP A 115 -0.06 -8.99 4.41
C ASP A 115 0.32 -7.55 4.10
N PHE A 116 1.59 -7.32 3.77
CA PHE A 116 2.11 -6.02 3.37
C PHE A 116 1.47 -5.49 2.08
N ILE A 117 1.40 -6.30 1.02
CA ILE A 117 0.80 -5.91 -0.26
C ILE A 117 -0.71 -5.64 -0.10
N ALA A 118 -1.42 -6.51 0.62
CA ALA A 118 -2.85 -6.32 0.88
C ALA A 118 -3.11 -5.06 1.74
N ASN A 119 -2.22 -4.75 2.67
CA ASN A 119 -2.27 -3.51 3.46
C ASN A 119 -2.08 -2.26 2.61
N ILE A 120 -1.16 -2.27 1.63
CA ILE A 120 -1.02 -1.16 0.67
C ILE A 120 -2.34 -0.94 -0.07
N ILE A 121 -2.94 -2.02 -0.58
CA ILE A 121 -4.22 -1.99 -1.30
C ILE A 121 -5.34 -1.41 -0.42
N GLU A 122 -5.45 -1.85 0.82
CA GLU A 122 -6.46 -1.34 1.77
C GLU A 122 -6.23 0.13 2.14
N THR A 123 -4.98 0.53 2.34
CA THR A 123 -4.61 1.91 2.65
C THR A 123 -4.92 2.84 1.48
N LEU A 124 -4.51 2.47 0.27
CA LEU A 124 -4.78 3.29 -0.92
C LEU A 124 -6.29 3.33 -1.26
N SER A 125 -7.05 2.29 -0.92
CA SER A 125 -8.51 2.27 -1.11
C SER A 125 -9.29 2.85 0.07
N LEU A 126 -8.63 3.20 1.17
CA LEU A 126 -9.22 3.63 2.45
C LEU A 126 -10.15 2.58 3.09
N LEU A 127 -10.03 1.30 2.71
CA LEU A 127 -10.86 0.22 3.25
C LEU A 127 -10.52 -0.15 4.70
N ASN A 128 -9.31 0.18 5.15
CA ASN A 128 -8.91 0.06 6.54
C ASN A 128 -9.37 1.25 7.41
N VAL A 129 -10.11 2.21 6.85
CA VAL A 129 -10.80 3.27 7.60
C VAL A 129 -12.21 2.81 7.99
N THR A 130 -12.31 2.28 9.20
CA THR A 130 -13.56 1.89 9.85
C THR A 130 -13.91 2.81 11.02
N LYS A 131 -15.17 2.76 11.48
CA LYS A 131 -15.60 3.45 12.71
C LYS A 131 -14.70 3.11 13.90
N ASP A 132 -14.33 1.84 14.05
CA ASP A 132 -13.47 1.38 15.14
C ASP A 132 -12.06 1.94 15.00
N SER A 133 -11.49 1.90 13.78
CA SER A 133 -10.15 2.44 13.50
C SER A 133 -10.08 3.95 13.83
N VAL A 134 -11.12 4.70 13.50
CA VAL A 134 -11.25 6.14 13.75
C VAL A 134 -11.42 6.43 15.24
N THR A 135 -12.16 5.58 15.95
CA THR A 135 -12.43 5.73 17.39
C THR A 135 -11.20 5.43 18.23
N VAL A 136 -10.47 4.35 17.91
CA VAL A 136 -9.24 3.95 18.62
C VAL A 136 -8.06 4.86 18.25
N GLY A 137 -7.98 5.28 16.99
CA GLY A 137 -6.88 6.08 16.46
C GLY A 137 -6.83 7.54 16.84
N LEU A 138 -7.89 8.05 17.47
CA LEU A 138 -8.07 9.48 17.78
C LEU A 138 -7.81 10.41 16.58
N CYS A 139 -8.10 9.95 15.35
CA CYS A 139 -8.01 10.69 14.08
C CYS A 139 -6.87 11.73 14.00
N ALA A 140 -5.64 11.27 14.16
CA ALA A 140 -4.50 12.14 14.37
C ALA A 140 -4.07 13.00 13.16
N SER A 141 -4.52 12.70 11.93
CA SER A 141 -4.05 13.49 10.78
C SER A 141 -4.65 14.90 10.73
N GLY A 142 -5.91 15.10 11.16
CA GLY A 142 -6.65 16.36 10.96
C GLY A 142 -6.95 16.73 9.50
N ILE A 143 -6.25 16.13 8.54
CA ILE A 143 -6.34 16.39 7.09
C ILE A 143 -7.73 16.05 6.53
N MET A 144 -8.35 14.97 7.03
CA MET A 144 -9.72 14.58 6.68
C MET A 144 -10.75 14.96 7.76
N GLY A 145 -10.40 15.84 8.69
CA GLY A 145 -11.22 16.14 9.88
C GLY A 145 -10.97 15.17 11.03
N VAL A 146 -11.85 15.19 12.03
CA VAL A 146 -11.72 14.40 13.27
C VAL A 146 -12.94 13.51 13.54
N LYS A 147 -12.71 12.33 14.13
CA LYS A 147 -13.75 11.38 14.53
C LYS A 147 -14.72 11.07 13.37
N LEU A 148 -16.01 11.36 13.56
CA LEU A 148 -17.06 11.02 12.59
C LEU A 148 -16.86 11.74 11.25
N GLU A 149 -16.40 12.99 11.27
CA GLU A 149 -16.08 13.75 10.06
C GLU A 149 -14.97 13.07 9.24
N ALA A 150 -13.94 12.55 9.92
CA ALA A 150 -12.87 11.79 9.27
C ALA A 150 -13.39 10.52 8.60
N LEU A 151 -14.33 9.82 9.25
CA LEU A 151 -14.96 8.63 8.68
C LEU A 151 -15.79 8.98 7.44
N GLU A 152 -16.61 10.03 7.50
CA GLU A 152 -17.44 10.47 6.37
C GLU A 152 -16.60 10.93 5.18
N ASN A 153 -15.53 11.70 5.44
CA ASN A 153 -14.58 12.14 4.42
C ASN A 153 -13.84 10.95 3.79
N ALA A 154 -13.38 10.00 4.59
CA ALA A 154 -12.73 8.80 4.11
C ALA A 154 -13.68 7.93 3.28
N GLN A 155 -14.95 7.77 3.68
CA GLN A 155 -15.95 7.01 2.92
C GLN A 155 -16.27 7.67 1.57
N ARG A 156 -16.38 9.00 1.53
CA ARG A 156 -16.54 9.75 0.26
C ARG A 156 -15.35 9.53 -0.66
N GLN A 157 -14.14 9.62 -0.12
CA GLN A 157 -12.91 9.40 -0.88
C GLN A 157 -12.77 7.93 -1.32
N GLN A 158 -13.08 6.97 -0.45
CA GLN A 158 -13.12 5.54 -0.76
C GLN A 158 -14.04 5.26 -1.95
N LYS A 159 -15.28 5.75 -1.91
CA LYS A 159 -16.22 5.58 -3.02
C LYS A 159 -15.62 6.09 -4.33
N ARG A 160 -15.05 7.30 -4.31
CA ARG A 160 -14.40 7.89 -5.47
C ARG A 160 -13.20 7.07 -5.97
N VAL A 161 -12.38 6.53 -5.09
CA VAL A 161 -11.25 5.66 -5.45
C VAL A 161 -11.74 4.39 -6.14
N LEU A 162 -12.69 3.69 -5.52
CA LEU A 162 -13.24 2.44 -6.05
C LEU A 162 -13.88 2.64 -7.43
N GLU A 163 -14.63 3.72 -7.61
CA GLU A 163 -15.29 4.06 -8.88
C GLU A 163 -14.29 4.52 -9.95
N SER A 164 -13.38 5.43 -9.59
CA SER A 164 -12.47 6.05 -10.55
C SER A 164 -11.37 5.12 -11.04
N LEU A 165 -10.95 4.14 -10.22
CA LEU A 165 -9.93 3.17 -10.60
C LEU A 165 -10.54 1.85 -11.08
N LYS A 166 -11.84 1.64 -10.86
CA LYS A 166 -12.56 0.38 -11.15
C LYS A 166 -11.92 -0.79 -10.41
N CYS A 167 -11.68 -0.61 -9.11
CA CYS A 167 -11.05 -1.62 -8.26
C CYS A 167 -11.80 -2.96 -8.33
N LYS A 168 -11.05 -4.07 -8.26
CA LYS A 168 -11.67 -5.39 -8.24
C LYS A 168 -12.54 -5.55 -6.99
N PRO A 169 -13.76 -6.12 -7.09
CA PRO A 169 -14.66 -6.27 -5.95
C PRO A 169 -14.08 -7.03 -4.75
N ILE A 170 -13.12 -7.94 -5.00
CA ILE A 170 -12.42 -8.73 -3.98
C ILE A 170 -11.77 -7.89 -2.87
N ILE A 171 -11.46 -6.62 -3.17
CA ILE A 171 -10.82 -5.71 -2.22
C ILE A 171 -11.66 -5.49 -0.96
N LYS A 172 -12.99 -5.60 -1.07
CA LYS A 172 -13.93 -5.43 0.05
C LYS A 172 -13.92 -6.60 1.05
N GLU A 173 -13.30 -7.72 0.70
CA GLU A 173 -13.27 -8.93 1.51
C GLU A 173 -11.83 -9.34 1.83
N ARG A 174 -11.34 -8.97 3.03
CA ARG A 174 -9.95 -9.15 3.47
C ARG A 174 -9.38 -10.53 3.14
N ARG A 175 -10.08 -11.61 3.55
CA ARG A 175 -9.62 -12.99 3.34
C ARG A 175 -9.51 -13.36 1.85
N LYS A 176 -10.41 -12.85 1.01
CA LYS A 176 -10.34 -13.07 -0.45
C LYS A 176 -9.19 -12.28 -1.07
N LEU A 177 -8.98 -11.05 -0.62
CA LEU A 177 -7.86 -10.21 -1.04
C LEU A 177 -6.51 -10.87 -0.70
N GLU A 178 -6.31 -11.31 0.54
CA GLU A 178 -5.08 -12.00 0.95
C GLU A 178 -4.82 -13.26 0.12
N ASN A 179 -5.85 -14.10 -0.07
CA ASN A 179 -5.74 -15.30 -0.89
C ASN A 179 -5.37 -14.96 -2.35
N TYR A 180 -5.94 -13.90 -2.90
CA TYR A 180 -5.63 -13.44 -4.25
C TYR A 180 -4.18 -12.96 -4.36
N VAL A 181 -3.77 -12.07 -3.46
CA VAL A 181 -2.42 -11.52 -3.40
C VAL A 181 -1.39 -12.63 -3.22
N SER A 182 -1.64 -13.58 -2.30
CA SER A 182 -0.76 -14.72 -2.06
C SER A 182 -0.55 -15.57 -3.32
N LYS A 183 -1.64 -15.93 -4.01
CA LYS A 183 -1.56 -16.69 -5.27
C LYS A 183 -0.79 -15.93 -6.35
N ARG A 184 -1.06 -14.63 -6.51
CA ARG A 184 -0.37 -13.79 -7.50
C ARG A 184 1.11 -13.62 -7.18
N TRP A 185 1.44 -13.41 -5.91
CA TRP A 185 2.81 -13.30 -5.43
C TRP A 185 3.59 -14.57 -5.72
N CYS A 186 3.11 -15.73 -5.26
CA CYS A 186 3.74 -17.03 -5.50
C CYS A 186 3.95 -17.31 -7.00
N ASN A 187 2.95 -17.05 -7.84
CA ASN A 187 3.09 -17.27 -9.28
C ASN A 187 4.15 -16.35 -9.92
N LYS A 188 4.18 -15.07 -9.55
CA LYS A 188 5.11 -14.10 -10.14
C LYS A 188 6.55 -14.31 -9.65
N ILE A 189 6.75 -14.67 -8.38
CA ILE A 189 8.10 -14.96 -7.87
C ILE A 189 8.68 -16.23 -8.50
N THR A 190 7.86 -17.28 -8.71
CA THR A 190 8.33 -18.52 -9.36
C THR A 190 8.82 -18.24 -10.78
N ILE A 191 8.10 -17.42 -11.54
CA ILE A 191 8.54 -17.01 -12.88
C ILE A 191 9.85 -16.22 -12.81
N LEU A 192 9.95 -15.28 -11.86
CA LEU A 192 11.14 -14.44 -11.68
C LEU A 192 12.38 -15.27 -11.30
N THR A 193 12.24 -16.28 -10.44
CA THR A 193 13.37 -17.10 -9.98
C THR A 193 13.72 -18.24 -10.94
N GLN A 194 12.81 -18.68 -11.82
CA GLN A 194 13.10 -19.62 -12.90
C GLN A 194 13.77 -18.98 -14.11
N ALA A 195 13.54 -17.68 -14.33
CA ALA A 195 14.13 -16.91 -15.42
C ALA A 195 15.52 -16.31 -15.10
N ALA A 196 16.06 -16.59 -13.92
CA ALA A 196 17.29 -16.01 -13.38
C ALA A 196 18.37 -17.07 -13.15
#